data_AF-A0A381TPD4-F1
#
_entry.id   AF-A0A381TPD4-F1
#
_cell.length_a   1.000
_cell.length_b   1.000
_cell.length_c   1.000
_cell.angle_alpha   90.00
_cell.angle_beta   90.00
_cell.angle_gamma   90.00
#
_symmetry.space_group_name_H-M   'P 1'
#
loop_
_entity.id
_entity.type
_entity.pdbx_description
1 polymer ?
#
loop_
_entity_poly.entity_id
_entity_poly.type
_entity_poly.pdbx_seq_one_letter_code
_entity_poly.pdbx_strand_id
1 'polypeptide(L)'
;MRLDQFLASMDQIVSRTQAQRLLKSGNVLLNGVSVSAPSRKVYSGQSIQLTVPDNEPSEITPEKGELEILHEDSELVVVNKPAGMVVHPSAGHSSGTLVNYLMHHCDDLSGIGGVLRPGIVHRLDKDTSGILVAAKTDSAHLHLSSQFKQ
;
A
#
# COMPACT_ATOMS: atom_id res chain seq x y z
N MET A 1 -12.35 22.95 -16.88
CA MET A 1 -12.08 21.62 -16.27
C MET A 1 -12.14 21.74 -14.75
N ARG A 2 -12.35 20.66 -13.98
CA ARG A 2 -12.22 20.69 -12.51
C ARG A 2 -10.75 20.61 -12.10
N LEU A 3 -10.39 21.27 -11.00
CA LEU A 3 -9.02 21.31 -10.49
C LEU A 3 -8.50 19.91 -10.13
N ASP A 4 -9.30 19.11 -9.41
CA ASP A 4 -8.91 17.73 -9.06
C ASP A 4 -8.65 16.84 -10.28
N GLN A 5 -9.47 17.01 -11.32
CA GLN A 5 -9.33 16.30 -12.59
C GLN A 5 -8.09 16.76 -13.37
N PHE A 6 -7.81 18.06 -13.37
CA PHE A 6 -6.63 18.63 -14.01
C PHE A 6 -5.33 18.22 -13.32
N LEU A 7 -5.31 18.22 -11.98
CA LEU A 7 -4.16 17.76 -11.21
C LEU A 7 -3.90 16.26 -11.44
N ALA A 8 -4.95 15.44 -11.51
CA ALA A 8 -4.83 14.02 -11.77
C ALA A 8 -4.37 13.66 -13.20
N SER A 9 -4.28 14.63 -14.12
CA SER A 9 -3.66 14.44 -15.44
C SER A 9 -2.18 14.84 -15.50
N MET A 10 -1.59 15.30 -14.39
CA MET A 10 -0.16 15.60 -14.31
C MET A 10 0.63 14.34 -13.94
N ASP A 11 1.80 14.14 -14.56
CA ASP A 11 2.64 12.95 -14.34
C ASP A 11 3.06 12.75 -12.87
N GLN A 12 3.13 13.82 -12.09
CA GLN A 12 3.50 13.79 -10.66
C GLN A 12 2.37 13.28 -9.75
N ILE A 13 1.15 13.15 -10.28
CA ILE A 13 -0.05 12.76 -9.52
C ILE A 13 -0.59 11.44 -10.04
N VAL A 14 -0.48 10.40 -9.22
CA VAL A 14 -0.87 9.03 -9.57
C VAL A 14 -2.37 8.77 -9.50
N SER A 15 -3.14 9.62 -8.79
CA SER A 15 -4.60 9.45 -8.69
C SER A 15 -5.35 10.72 -8.31
N ARG A 16 -6.66 10.72 -8.62
CA ARG A 16 -7.59 11.77 -8.15
C ARG A 16 -7.65 11.88 -6.62
N THR A 17 -7.54 10.76 -5.91
CA THR A 17 -7.52 10.74 -4.45
C THR A 17 -6.28 11.45 -3.91
N GLN A 18 -5.12 11.23 -4.54
CA GLN A 18 -3.89 11.96 -4.19
C GLN A 18 -4.02 13.46 -4.47
N ALA A 19 -4.59 13.86 -5.61
CA ALA A 19 -4.86 15.28 -5.92
C ALA A 19 -5.72 15.95 -4.84
N GLN A 20 -6.79 15.27 -4.41
CA GLN A 20 -7.65 15.76 -3.33
C GLN A 20 -6.93 15.87 -1.99
N ARG A 21 -6.03 14.93 -1.67
CA ARG A 21 -5.19 15.00 -0.47
C ARG A 21 -4.30 16.23 -0.49
N LEU A 22 -3.62 16.48 -1.60
CA LEU A 22 -2.70 17.62 -1.76
C LEU A 22 -3.43 18.96 -1.67
N LEU A 23 -4.63 19.07 -2.24
CA LEU A 23 -5.48 20.25 -2.08
C LEU A 23 -5.84 20.48 -0.61
N LYS A 24 -6.27 19.43 0.10
CA LYS A 24 -6.64 19.52 1.52
C LYS A 24 -5.46 19.86 2.43
N SER A 25 -4.26 19.40 2.09
CA SER A 25 -3.03 19.66 2.84
C SER A 25 -2.35 20.99 2.48
N GLY A 26 -2.98 21.84 1.65
CA GLY A 26 -2.45 23.16 1.30
C GLY A 26 -1.27 23.13 0.33
N ASN A 27 -1.01 21.98 -0.30
CA ASN A 27 0.13 21.76 -1.20
C ASN A 27 -0.13 22.20 -2.65
N VAL A 28 -1.23 22.92 -2.89
CA VAL A 28 -1.61 23.42 -4.21
C VAL A 28 -1.91 24.91 -4.10
N LEU A 29 -1.22 25.71 -4.91
CA LEU A 29 -1.48 27.13 -5.08
C LEU A 29 -2.02 27.38 -6.49
N LEU A 30 -3.07 28.20 -6.59
CA LEU A 30 -3.60 28.71 -7.84
C LEU A 30 -3.37 30.22 -7.86
N ASN A 31 -2.54 30.68 -8.80
CA ASN A 31 -2.07 32.07 -8.87
C ASN A 31 -1.47 32.57 -7.54
N GLY A 32 -0.69 31.72 -6.87
CA GLY A 32 -0.06 32.02 -5.58
C GLY A 32 -0.97 31.93 -4.35
N VAL A 33 -2.25 31.58 -4.52
CA VAL A 33 -3.20 31.45 -3.41
C VAL A 33 -3.51 29.99 -3.14
N SER A 34 -3.44 29.56 -1.88
CA SER A 34 -3.77 28.19 -1.47
C SER A 34 -5.23 27.85 -1.78
N VAL A 35 -5.45 26.68 -2.36
CA VAL A 35 -6.77 26.19 -2.76
C VAL A 35 -6.99 24.78 -2.25
N SER A 36 -8.10 24.57 -1.56
CA SER A 36 -8.47 23.26 -0.99
C SER A 36 -9.68 22.62 -1.66
N ALA A 37 -10.45 23.38 -2.45
CA ALA A 37 -11.69 22.92 -3.08
C ALA A 37 -11.42 22.08 -4.36
N PRO A 38 -11.68 20.77 -4.37
CA PRO A 38 -11.38 19.89 -5.50
C PRO A 38 -12.22 20.20 -6.75
N SER A 39 -13.46 20.64 -6.53
CA SER A 39 -14.42 20.97 -7.59
C SER A 39 -14.18 22.34 -8.24
N ARG A 40 -13.20 23.12 -7.77
CA ARG A 40 -12.90 24.44 -8.31
C ARG A 40 -12.64 24.35 -9.82
N LYS A 41 -13.21 25.26 -10.61
CA LYS A 41 -12.94 25.33 -12.05
C LYS A 41 -11.58 25.96 -12.30
N VAL A 42 -10.83 25.38 -13.22
CA VAL A 42 -9.60 25.95 -13.78
C VAL A 42 -9.84 26.48 -15.20
N TYR A 43 -9.13 27.56 -15.51
CA TYR A 43 -9.20 28.31 -16.78
C TYR A 43 -7.79 28.52 -17.34
N SER A 44 -7.70 28.67 -18.66
CA SER A 44 -6.43 28.96 -19.35
C SER A 44 -5.81 30.27 -18.83
N GLY A 45 -4.48 30.29 -18.74
CA GLY A 45 -3.70 31.44 -18.23
C GLY A 45 -3.53 31.47 -16.71
N GLN A 46 -4.11 30.52 -15.97
CA GLN A 46 -3.84 30.38 -14.54
C GLN A 46 -2.53 29.62 -14.29
N SER A 47 -1.77 30.05 -13.28
CA SER A 47 -0.57 29.37 -12.80
C SER A 47 -0.93 28.45 -11.65
N ILE A 48 -0.49 27.19 -11.73
CA ILE A 48 -0.66 26.18 -10.68
C ILE A 48 0.72 25.81 -10.16
N GLN A 49 0.93 25.96 -8.86
CA GLN A 49 2.11 25.46 -8.16
C GLN A 49 1.70 24.28 -7.30
N LEU A 50 2.43 23.18 -7.45
CA LEU A 50 2.17 21.91 -6.81
C LEU A 50 3.41 21.51 -6.01
N THR A 51 3.23 21.24 -4.72
CA THR A 51 4.27 20.67 -3.86
C THR A 51 3.90 19.23 -3.57
N VAL A 52 4.53 18.27 -4.25
CA VAL A 52 4.38 16.85 -3.91
C VAL A 52 5.45 16.51 -2.88
N PRO A 53 5.09 16.26 -1.60
CA PRO A 53 6.08 15.80 -0.63
C PRO A 53 6.61 14.44 -1.07
N ASP A 54 7.90 14.20 -0.85
CA ASP A 54 8.48 12.87 -1.02
C ASP A 54 7.69 11.88 -0.15
N ASN A 55 7.21 10.80 -0.77
CA ASN A 55 6.74 9.68 0.02
C ASN A 55 8.01 9.01 0.54
N GLU A 56 8.31 9.16 1.82
CA GLU A 56 9.27 8.26 2.44
C GLU A 56 8.77 6.83 2.19
N PRO A 57 9.62 5.93 1.66
CA PRO A 57 9.30 4.52 1.66
C PRO A 57 8.97 4.15 3.10
N SER A 58 7.75 3.69 3.36
CA SER A 58 7.44 3.13 4.66
C SER A 58 8.22 1.82 4.74
N GLU A 59 9.42 1.87 5.30
CA GLU A 59 10.20 0.67 5.56
C GLU A 59 9.37 -0.24 6.48
N ILE A 60 9.11 -1.45 6.01
CA ILE A 60 8.42 -2.46 6.80
C ILE A 60 9.51 -3.17 7.60
N THR A 61 9.48 -3.01 8.92
CA THR A 61 10.48 -3.63 9.80
C THR A 61 9.98 -4.99 10.30
N PRO A 62 10.84 -6.03 10.33
CA PRO A 62 10.54 -7.29 10.98
C PRO A 62 10.19 -7.09 12.47
N GLU A 63 9.19 -7.79 12.97
CA GLU A 63 8.80 -7.79 14.38
C GLU A 63 8.70 -9.19 14.94
N LYS A 64 9.16 -9.37 16.18
CA LYS A 64 8.99 -10.64 16.88
C LYS A 64 7.52 -10.85 17.29
N GLY A 65 6.96 -12.00 16.94
CA GLY A 65 5.61 -12.39 17.30
C GLY A 65 5.37 -13.87 16.99
N GLU A 66 4.27 -14.42 17.50
CA GLU A 66 3.86 -15.79 17.19
C GLU A 66 2.88 -15.81 16.03
N LEU A 67 3.13 -16.68 15.06
CA LEU A 67 2.22 -17.00 13.96
C LEU A 67 1.75 -18.44 14.12
N GLU A 68 0.45 -18.66 13.95
CA GLU A 68 -0.09 -20.02 13.87
C GLU A 68 0.17 -20.57 12.47
N ILE A 69 1.29 -21.30 12.31
CA ILE A 69 1.71 -21.89 11.05
C ILE A 69 1.03 -23.24 10.87
N LEU A 70 0.23 -23.35 9.81
CA LEU A 70 -0.46 -24.59 9.43
C LEU A 70 0.42 -25.47 8.53
N HIS A 71 1.25 -24.85 7.69
CA HIS A 71 2.19 -25.52 6.80
C HIS A 71 3.33 -24.58 6.44
N GLU A 72 4.55 -25.10 6.34
CA GLU A 72 5.71 -24.36 5.86
C GLU A 72 6.67 -25.29 5.12
N ASP A 73 7.14 -24.83 3.96
CA ASP A 73 8.19 -25.49 3.20
C ASP A 73 9.18 -24.46 2.61
N SER A 74 9.96 -24.86 1.61
CA SER A 74 10.93 -23.98 0.94
C SER A 74 10.28 -22.93 0.03
N GLU A 75 9.04 -23.15 -0.41
CA GLU A 75 8.36 -22.34 -1.43
C GLU A 75 7.34 -21.38 -0.80
N LEU A 76 6.66 -21.79 0.27
CA LEU A 76 5.57 -21.01 0.88
C LEU A 76 5.40 -21.27 2.37
N VAL A 77 4.61 -20.41 3.00
CA VAL A 77 4.09 -20.57 4.36
C VAL A 77 2.59 -20.33 4.37
N VAL A 78 1.87 -21.18 5.10
CA VAL A 78 0.42 -21.11 5.31
C VAL A 78 0.19 -20.81 6.78
N VAL A 79 -0.52 -19.70 7.04
CA VAL A 79 -0.81 -19.24 8.40
C VAL A 79 -2.30 -19.18 8.64
N ASN A 80 -2.71 -19.46 9.87
CA ASN A 80 -4.05 -19.17 10.36
C ASN A 80 -4.05 -17.75 10.96
N LYS A 81 -4.51 -16.76 10.19
CA LYS A 81 -4.56 -15.38 10.66
C LYS A 81 -5.74 -15.21 11.64
N PRO A 82 -5.52 -14.71 12.86
CA PRO A 82 -6.62 -14.40 13.76
C PRO A 82 -7.41 -13.16 13.28
N ALA A 83 -8.65 -13.04 13.74
CA ALA A 83 -9.42 -11.80 13.61
C ALA A 83 -8.78 -10.69 14.46
N GLY A 84 -8.88 -9.44 14.01
CA GLY A 84 -8.24 -8.28 14.62
C GLY A 84 -6.83 -7.98 14.10
N MET A 85 -6.17 -8.93 13.43
CA MET A 85 -4.84 -8.76 12.84
C MET A 85 -4.93 -8.21 11.41
N VAL A 86 -4.20 -7.12 11.15
CA VAL A 86 -4.04 -6.54 9.81
C VAL A 86 -3.00 -7.33 9.02
N VAL A 87 -3.25 -7.59 7.73
CA VAL A 87 -2.32 -8.35 6.88
C VAL A 87 -1.06 -7.54 6.56
N HIS A 88 -1.23 -6.31 6.11
CA HIS A 88 -0.15 -5.47 5.58
C HIS A 88 -0.16 -4.09 6.23
N PRO A 89 1.00 -3.46 6.51
CA PRO A 89 1.06 -2.09 6.99
C PRO A 89 0.19 -1.14 6.17
N SER A 90 -0.54 -0.27 6.86
CA SER A 90 -1.51 0.65 6.29
C SER A 90 -1.70 1.87 7.19
N ALA A 91 -2.44 2.89 6.72
CA ALA A 91 -2.70 4.08 7.54
C ALA A 91 -3.38 3.71 8.87
N GLY A 92 -2.78 4.11 9.99
CA GLY A 92 -3.25 3.74 11.34
C GLY A 92 -2.78 2.39 11.86
N HIS A 93 -2.11 1.58 11.03
CA HIS A 93 -1.57 0.26 11.37
C HIS A 93 -0.23 0.06 10.65
N SER A 94 0.82 0.77 11.09
CA SER A 94 2.15 0.73 10.46
C SER A 94 3.02 -0.46 10.88
N SER A 95 2.66 -1.12 11.98
CA SER A 95 3.43 -2.18 12.65
C SER A 95 2.49 -3.22 13.24
N GLY A 96 3.02 -4.33 13.77
CA GLY A 96 2.24 -5.42 14.38
C GLY A 96 1.29 -6.11 13.40
N THR A 97 1.62 -6.08 12.10
CA THR A 97 0.84 -6.75 11.05
C THR A 97 1.39 -8.13 10.75
N LEU A 98 0.61 -8.95 10.04
CA LEU A 98 1.04 -10.28 9.62
C LEU A 98 2.37 -10.23 8.86
N VAL A 99 2.56 -9.25 7.98
CA VAL A 99 3.82 -9.06 7.24
C VAL A 99 5.00 -8.77 8.16
N ASN A 100 4.83 -7.96 9.20
CA ASN A 100 5.93 -7.67 10.14
C ASN A 100 6.42 -8.97 10.82
N TYR A 101 5.49 -9.83 11.21
CA TYR A 101 5.80 -11.13 11.83
C TYR A 101 6.38 -12.12 10.82
N LEU A 102 5.85 -12.18 9.59
CA LEU A 102 6.38 -13.04 8.54
C LEU A 102 7.81 -12.65 8.15
N MET A 103 8.13 -11.36 8.09
CA MET A 103 9.50 -10.88 7.83
C MET A 103 10.48 -11.19 8.97
N HIS A 104 9.98 -11.46 10.17
CA HIS A 104 10.82 -11.92 11.28
C HIS A 104 10.97 -13.45 11.28
N HIS A 105 9.93 -14.17 10.89
CA HIS A 105 9.90 -15.63 10.88
C HIS A 105 10.65 -16.23 9.69
N CYS A 106 10.50 -15.65 8.50
CA CYS A 106 11.15 -16.09 7.28
C CYS A 106 12.41 -15.26 7.01
N ASP A 107 13.53 -15.93 6.78
CA ASP A 107 14.77 -15.27 6.35
C ASP A 107 14.63 -14.63 4.97
N ASP A 108 13.90 -15.30 4.07
CA ASP A 108 13.65 -14.86 2.69
C ASP A 108 12.17 -14.98 2.34
N LEU A 109 11.53 -13.83 2.07
CA LEU A 109 10.21 -13.75 1.46
C LEU A 109 10.34 -13.19 0.06
N SER A 110 9.53 -13.69 -0.88
CA SER A 110 9.51 -13.20 -2.26
C SER A 110 9.28 -11.69 -2.30
N GLY A 111 10.18 -10.97 -2.98
CA GLY A 111 10.12 -9.52 -3.15
C GLY A 111 9.41 -9.08 -4.43
N ILE A 112 8.83 -9.99 -5.23
CA ILE A 112 8.06 -9.62 -6.43
C ILE A 112 6.89 -8.70 -6.01
N GLY A 113 6.93 -7.43 -6.45
CA GLY A 113 6.05 -6.36 -5.94
C GLY A 113 6.77 -5.30 -5.08
N GLY A 114 8.08 -5.47 -4.87
CA GLY A 114 8.95 -4.62 -4.07
C GLY A 114 8.97 -5.00 -2.58
N VAL A 115 9.83 -4.32 -1.80
CA VAL A 115 9.82 -4.30 -0.32
C VAL A 115 8.42 -3.97 0.25
N LEU A 116 7.56 -3.40 -0.59
CA LEU A 116 6.22 -2.95 -0.25
C LEU A 116 5.20 -4.04 0.05
N ARG A 117 5.39 -5.33 -0.33
CA ARG A 117 4.49 -6.47 0.01
C ARG A 117 5.20 -7.84 -0.07
N PRO A 118 6.14 -8.16 0.85
CA PRO A 118 6.92 -9.38 0.76
C PRO A 118 6.02 -10.62 0.93
N GLY A 119 6.04 -11.51 -0.06
CA GLY A 119 5.35 -12.80 -0.08
C GLY A 119 3.82 -12.79 -0.18
N ILE A 120 3.14 -11.67 0.05
CA ILE A 120 1.67 -11.61 0.10
C ILE A 120 1.04 -11.58 -1.30
N VAL A 121 0.23 -12.60 -1.61
CA VAL A 121 -0.47 -12.75 -2.90
C VAL A 121 -1.99 -12.55 -2.80
N HIS A 122 -2.55 -12.55 -1.59
CA HIS A 122 -3.95 -12.26 -1.30
C HIS A 122 -4.11 -11.68 0.12
N ARG A 123 -5.29 -11.18 0.47
CA ARG A 123 -5.56 -10.63 1.81
C ARG A 123 -6.86 -11.12 2.39
N LEU A 124 -6.91 -11.12 3.72
CA LEU A 124 -8.12 -11.15 4.53
C LEU A 124 -8.29 -9.78 5.19
N ASP A 125 -9.52 -9.37 5.46
CA ASP A 125 -9.76 -8.14 6.21
C ASP A 125 -9.35 -8.30 7.68
N LYS A 126 -9.19 -7.17 8.38
CA LYS A 126 -8.69 -7.12 9.75
C LYS A 126 -9.47 -8.06 10.66
N ASP A 127 -10.80 -7.97 10.64
CA ASP A 127 -11.69 -8.73 11.51
C ASP A 127 -12.10 -10.09 10.93
N THR A 128 -11.50 -10.49 9.80
CA THR A 128 -11.67 -11.81 9.21
C THR A 128 -10.55 -12.74 9.67
N SER A 129 -10.90 -13.86 10.30
CA SER A 129 -9.94 -14.94 10.56
C SER A 129 -9.87 -15.91 9.38
N GLY A 130 -8.79 -16.69 9.31
CA GLY A 130 -8.69 -17.82 8.39
C GLY A 130 -7.33 -17.97 7.74
N ILE A 131 -7.29 -18.81 6.73
CA ILE A 131 -6.07 -19.27 6.07
C ILE A 131 -5.53 -18.17 5.14
N LEU A 132 -4.25 -17.86 5.29
CA LEU A 132 -3.50 -17.01 4.37
C LEU A 132 -2.23 -17.71 3.92
N VAL A 133 -1.93 -17.63 2.63
CA VAL A 133 -0.72 -18.20 2.02
C VAL A 133 0.22 -17.07 1.63
N ALA A 134 1.49 -17.17 2.04
CA ALA A 134 2.56 -16.26 1.66
C ALA A 134 3.69 -17.02 0.94
N ALA A 135 4.21 -16.44 -0.13
CA ALA A 135 5.28 -17.00 -0.94
C ALA A 135 6.66 -16.65 -0.36
N LYS A 136 7.52 -17.68 -0.22
CA LYS A 136 8.92 -17.54 0.17
C LYS A 136 9.82 -17.34 -1.06
N THR A 137 9.43 -17.90 -2.21
CA THR A 137 10.17 -17.75 -3.48
C THR A 137 9.41 -16.94 -4.51
N ASP A 138 10.16 -16.29 -5.39
CA ASP A 138 9.65 -15.57 -6.56
C ASP A 138 8.79 -16.45 -7.48
N SER A 139 9.20 -17.71 -7.67
CA SER A 139 8.44 -18.70 -8.46
C SER A 139 7.07 -18.99 -7.84
N ALA A 140 7.04 -19.28 -6.53
CA ALA A 140 5.80 -19.51 -5.80
C ALA A 140 4.89 -18.28 -5.82
N HIS A 141 5.47 -17.07 -5.69
CA HIS A 141 4.71 -15.83 -5.71
C HIS A 141 3.98 -15.63 -7.05
N LEU A 142 4.68 -15.81 -8.18
CA LEU A 142 4.07 -15.69 -9.51
C LEU A 142 2.94 -16.71 -9.72
N HIS A 143 3.17 -17.97 -9.35
CA HIS A 143 2.17 -19.02 -9.47
C HIS A 143 0.96 -18.78 -8.57
N LEU A 144 1.16 -18.46 -7.29
CA LEU A 144 0.06 -18.17 -6.37
C LEU A 144 -0.71 -16.91 -6.80
N SER A 145 -0.01 -15.85 -7.18
CA SER A 145 -0.64 -14.62 -7.71
C SER A 145 -1.52 -14.91 -8.92
N SER A 146 -1.12 -15.84 -9.80
CA SER A 146 -1.95 -16.24 -10.93
C SER A 146 -3.24 -16.95 -10.53
N GLN A 147 -3.21 -17.75 -9.45
CA GLN A 147 -4.38 -18.47 -8.94
C GLN A 147 -5.39 -17.56 -8.25
N PHE A 148 -4.93 -16.45 -7.65
CA PHE A 148 -5.79 -15.45 -7.02
C PHE A 148 -6.26 -14.33 -7.96
N LYS A 149 -5.82 -14.32 -9.23
CA LYS A 149 -6.35 -13.41 -10.25
C LYS A 149 -7.72 -13.93 -10.72
N GLN A 150 -8.74 -13.08 -10.62
CA GLN A 150 -10.02 -13.22 -11.30
C GLN A 150 -10.07 -12.26 -12.49
#